data_AF-A0A966TC17-F1
#
_entry.id   AF-A0A966TC17-F1
#
_cell.length_a   1.000
_cell.length_b   1.000
_cell.length_c   1.000
_cell.angle_alpha   90.00
_cell.angle_beta   90.00
_cell.angle_gamma   90.00
#
_symmetry.space_group_name_H-M   'P 1'
#
loop_
_entity.id
_entity.type
_entity.pdbx_description
1 polymer ?
#
loop_
_entity_poly.entity_id
_entity_poly.type
_entity_poly.pdbx_seq_one_letter_code
_entity_poly.pdbx_strand_id
1 'polypeptide(L)'
;MLNLYVMRHSKSSWNVANINDFERPLSSKGKKDIKFIIKFLKNKKTKFDFAYVSSSKRTTHTFKLLKKKIKIKRVILSKKLYLTDENKI
;
A
#
# COMPACT_ATOMS: atom_id res chain seq x y z
N MET A 1 -1.42 -4.04 -24.34
CA MET A 1 -0.34 -3.36 -23.58
C MET A 1 -0.59 -3.59 -22.09
N LEU A 2 0.44 -4.00 -21.34
CA LEU A 2 0.37 -4.17 -19.89
C LEU A 2 0.97 -2.93 -19.20
N ASN A 3 0.33 -2.47 -18.13
CA ASN A 3 0.81 -1.31 -17.36
C ASN A 3 1.12 -1.76 -15.93
N LEU A 4 2.36 -1.54 -15.49
CA LEU A 4 2.79 -1.82 -14.12
C LEU A 4 2.88 -0.51 -13.32
N TYR A 5 2.27 -0.52 -12.14
CA TYR A 5 2.41 0.56 -11.16
C TYR A 5 3.06 -0.01 -9.91
N VAL A 6 4.17 0.60 -9.51
CA VAL A 6 4.87 0.24 -8.27
C VAL A 6 4.65 1.36 -7.25
N MET A 7 4.21 0.99 -6.06
CA MET A 7 3.90 1.95 -5.01
C MET A 7 4.44 1.46 -3.67
N ARG A 8 5.24 2.29 -3.01
CA ARG A 8 5.64 2.09 -1.62
C ARG A 8 4.49 2.45 -0.67
N HIS A 9 4.39 1.73 0.46
CA HIS A 9 3.45 2.10 1.53
C HIS A 9 3.68 3.53 2.04
N SER A 10 2.66 4.14 2.62
CA SER A 10 2.76 5.48 3.22
C SER A 10 3.59 5.46 4.51
N LYS A 11 3.96 6.65 5.02
CA LYS A 11 4.84 6.79 6.19
C LYS A 11 4.30 6.04 7.43
N SER A 12 5.12 5.16 7.99
CA SER A 12 4.83 4.40 9.22
C SER A 12 5.03 5.21 10.49
N SER A 13 4.39 4.78 11.57
CA SER A 13 4.59 5.32 12.92
C SER A 13 5.74 4.61 13.63
N TRP A 14 6.54 5.38 14.36
CA TRP A 14 7.62 4.89 15.23
C TRP A 14 7.35 5.16 16.71
N ASN A 15 6.21 5.78 17.03
CA ASN A 15 5.89 6.22 18.39
C ASN A 15 5.49 5.07 19.33
N VAL A 16 5.41 3.83 18.83
CA VAL A 16 5.13 2.64 19.64
C VAL A 16 6.44 1.88 19.80
N ALA A 17 6.99 1.94 21.02
CA ALA A 17 8.16 1.15 21.39
C ALA A 17 7.81 -0.35 21.38
N ASN A 18 8.82 -1.19 21.13
CA ASN A 18 8.73 -2.66 21.20
C ASN A 18 7.65 -3.34 20.34
N ILE A 19 7.21 -2.70 19.26
CA ILE A 19 6.32 -3.33 18.27
C ILE A 19 7.13 -4.07 17.19
N ASN A 20 6.67 -5.27 16.82
CA ASN A 20 7.19 -5.99 15.65
C ASN A 20 7.06 -5.12 14.39
N ASP A 21 8.11 -5.07 13.55
CA ASP A 21 8.10 -4.23 12.35
C ASP A 21 6.92 -4.51 11.42
N PHE A 22 6.57 -5.78 11.25
CA PHE A 22 5.45 -6.20 10.40
C PHE A 22 4.12 -5.60 10.85
N GLU A 23 3.97 -5.38 12.17
CA GLU A 23 2.80 -4.79 12.82
C GLU A 23 2.86 -3.27 12.94
N ARG A 24 3.89 -2.59 12.40
CA ARG A 24 3.97 -1.13 12.49
C ARG A 24 2.80 -0.46 11.74
N PRO A 25 2.03 0.41 12.41
CA PRO A 25 0.92 1.12 11.79
C PRO A 25 1.42 2.31 10.95
N LEU A 26 0.49 2.94 10.22
CA LEU A 26 0.75 4.23 9.59
C LEU A 26 0.82 5.36 10.62
N SER A 27 1.71 6.32 10.37
CA SER A 27 1.72 7.60 11.08
C SER A 27 0.49 8.46 10.70
N SER A 28 0.15 9.43 11.54
CA SER A 28 -0.89 10.43 11.23
C SER A 28 -0.59 11.18 9.94
N LYS A 29 0.68 11.49 9.67
CA LYS A 29 1.11 12.10 8.40
C LYS A 29 0.92 11.13 7.22
N GLY A 30 1.33 9.86 7.36
CA GLY A 30 1.14 8.85 6.31
C GLY A 30 -0.32 8.65 5.90
N LYS A 31 -1.26 8.73 6.85
CA LYS A 31 -2.71 8.71 6.58
C LYS A 31 -3.21 9.94 5.82
N LYS A 32 -2.53 11.10 5.96
CA LYS A 32 -2.81 12.30 5.16
C LYS A 32 -2.17 12.19 3.77
N ASP A 33 -0.92 11.74 3.69
CA ASP A 33 -0.13 11.71 2.46
C ASP A 33 -0.77 10.80 1.38
N ILE A 34 -1.34 9.65 1.77
CA ILE A 34 -2.05 8.75 0.83
C ILE A 34 -3.22 9.44 0.10
N LYS A 35 -3.82 10.49 0.69
CA LYS A 35 -4.92 11.22 0.05
C LYS A 35 -4.47 11.93 -1.22
N PHE A 36 -3.21 12.39 -1.30
CA PHE A 36 -2.67 13.00 -2.52
C PHE A 36 -2.54 12.00 -3.66
N ILE A 37 -2.05 10.79 -3.37
CA ILE A 37 -1.96 9.70 -4.37
C ILE A 37 -3.35 9.29 -4.85
N ILE A 38 -4.33 9.18 -3.94
CA ILE A 38 -5.72 8.90 -4.30
C ILE A 38 -6.27 9.99 -5.22
N LYS A 39 -6.04 11.27 -4.91
CA LYS A 39 -6.47 12.41 -5.75
C LYS A 39 -5.85 12.32 -7.14
N PHE A 40 -4.55 12.06 -7.22
CA PHE A 40 -3.83 11.88 -8.48
C PHE A 40 -4.42 10.74 -9.33
N LEU A 41 -4.62 9.55 -8.76
CA LEU A 41 -5.19 8.40 -9.48
C LEU A 41 -6.63 8.62 -9.92
N LYS A 42 -7.44 9.34 -9.11
CA LYS A 42 -8.80 9.73 -9.50
C LYS A 42 -8.81 10.69 -10.68
N ASN A 43 -7.94 11.70 -10.67
CA ASN A 43 -7.84 12.65 -11.77
C ASN A 43 -7.43 11.96 -13.08
N LYS A 44 -6.56 10.94 -12.99
CA LYS A 44 -6.21 10.06 -14.11
C LYS A 44 -7.28 9.03 -14.47
N LYS A 45 -8.41 8.98 -13.75
CA LYS A 45 -9.48 7.99 -13.90
C LYS A 45 -8.95 6.54 -13.88
N THR A 46 -7.86 6.29 -13.15
CA THR A 46 -7.16 5.00 -13.14
C THR A 46 -7.99 3.93 -12.45
N LYS A 47 -8.01 2.73 -13.03
CA LYS A 47 -8.60 1.51 -12.47
C LYS A 47 -7.56 0.40 -12.56
N PHE A 48 -7.62 -0.55 -11.64
CA PHE A 48 -6.68 -1.67 -11.62
C PHE A 48 -7.42 -3.00 -11.74
N ASP A 49 -6.97 -3.85 -12.65
CA ASP A 49 -7.47 -5.22 -12.76
C ASP A 49 -6.93 -6.11 -11.63
N PHE A 50 -5.73 -5.81 -11.14
CA PHE A 50 -5.06 -6.60 -10.12
C PHE A 50 -4.19 -5.75 -9.20
N ALA A 51 -4.11 -6.14 -7.93
CA ALA A 51 -3.15 -5.61 -6.96
C ALA A 51 -2.50 -6.75 -6.16
N TYR A 52 -1.18 -6.79 -6.17
CA TYR A 52 -0.37 -7.66 -5.31
C TYR A 52 0.25 -6.81 -4.20
N VAL A 53 -0.08 -7.11 -2.95
CA VAL A 53 0.15 -6.18 -1.83
C VAL A 53 0.85 -6.90 -0.69
N SER A 54 1.92 -6.30 -0.14
CA SER A 54 2.56 -6.80 1.08
C SER A 54 1.54 -6.90 2.23
N SER A 55 1.55 -8.01 2.95
CA SER A 55 0.65 -8.25 4.09
C SER A 55 1.03 -7.47 5.37
N SER A 56 2.13 -6.71 5.37
CA SER A 56 2.51 -5.84 6.49
C SER A 56 1.42 -4.81 6.83
N LYS A 57 1.26 -4.48 8.12
CA LYS A 57 0.16 -3.63 8.61
C LYS A 57 0.14 -2.25 7.96
N ARG A 58 1.30 -1.62 7.79
CA ARG A 58 1.45 -0.34 7.09
C ARG A 58 0.98 -0.40 5.63
N THR A 59 1.36 -1.45 4.91
CA THR A 59 1.04 -1.58 3.48
C THR A 59 -0.44 -1.90 3.29
N THR A 60 -0.98 -2.83 4.06
CA THR A 60 -2.41 -3.15 4.03
C THR A 60 -3.28 -1.96 4.44
N HIS A 61 -2.85 -1.15 5.42
CA HIS A 61 -3.57 0.07 5.80
C HIS A 61 -3.53 1.13 4.69
N THR A 62 -2.37 1.39 4.08
CA THR A 62 -2.26 2.28 2.92
C THR A 62 -3.18 1.81 1.79
N PHE A 63 -3.13 0.51 1.47
CA PHE A 63 -3.95 -0.08 0.42
C PHE A 63 -5.45 -0.02 0.71
N LYS A 64 -5.87 -0.27 1.96
CA LYS A 64 -7.28 -0.13 2.38
C LYS A 64 -7.80 1.30 2.14
N LEU A 65 -7.01 2.31 2.47
CA LEU A 65 -7.39 3.71 2.23
C LEU A 65 -7.53 4.02 0.74
N LEU A 66 -6.64 3.46 -0.09
CA LEU A 66 -6.68 3.60 -1.54
C LEU A 66 -7.88 2.86 -2.17
N LYS A 67 -8.08 1.58 -1.83
CA LYS A 67 -9.17 0.74 -2.37
C LYS A 67 -10.57 1.27 -2.05
N LYS A 68 -10.74 2.01 -0.95
CA LYS A 68 -12.00 2.71 -0.63
C LYS A 68 -12.40 3.76 -1.69
N LYS A 69 -11.45 4.24 -2.49
CA LYS A 69 -11.63 5.38 -3.39
C LYS A 69 -11.29 5.07 -4.85
N ILE A 70 -10.56 3.99 -5.11
CA ILE A 70 -10.14 3.53 -6.44
C ILE A 70 -10.62 2.10 -6.66
N LYS A 71 -11.20 1.81 -7.82
CA LYS A 71 -11.70 0.47 -8.17
C LYS A 71 -10.54 -0.48 -8.48
N ILE A 72 -10.53 -1.62 -7.80
CA ILE A 72 -9.54 -2.70 -7.96
C ILE A 72 -10.28 -4.02 -8.01
N LYS A 73 -10.17 -4.78 -9.11
CA LYS A 73 -10.98 -6.01 -9.31
C LYS A 73 -10.48 -7.16 -8.44
N ARG A 74 -9.20 -7.52 -8.52
CA ARG A 74 -8.60 -8.63 -7.77
C ARG A 74 -7.46 -8.16 -6.88
N VAL A 75 -7.36 -8.74 -5.68
CA VAL A 75 -6.33 -8.40 -4.69
C VAL A 75 -5.75 -9.67 -4.10
N ILE A 76 -4.42 -9.74 -4.01
CA ILE A 76 -3.71 -10.76 -3.24
C ILE A 76 -2.85 -10.06 -2.20
N LEU A 77 -3.02 -10.46 -0.93
CA LEU A 77 -2.10 -10.09 0.14
C LEU A 77 -1.05 -11.18 0.29
N SER A 78 0.22 -10.81 0.40
CA SER A 78 1.30 -11.79 0.49
C SER A 78 2.44 -11.33 1.39
N LYS A 79 2.91 -12.25 2.23
CA LYS A 79 4.11 -12.02 3.06
C LYS A 79 5.38 -12.06 2.21
N LYS A 80 5.34 -12.66 1.01
CA LYS A 80 6.47 -12.70 0.07
C LYS A 80 6.90 -11.32 -0.44
N LEU A 81 6.06 -10.30 -0.30
CA LEU A 81 6.39 -8.91 -0.66
C LEU A 81 6.94 -8.10 0.53
N TYR A 82 7.09 -8.68 1.72
CA TYR A 82 7.61 -8.00 2.90
C TYR A 82 9.13 -8.24 3.03
N LEU A 83 9.92 -7.16 3.01
CA LEU A 83 11.39 -7.21 3.02
C LEU A 83 11.95 -8.20 1.97
N THR A 84 11.32 -8.19 0.80
CA THR A 84 11.68 -9.04 -0.32
C THR A 84 12.76 -8.38 -1.16
N ASP A 85 13.46 -9.21 -1.92
CA ASP A 85 14.49 -8.80 -2.88
C ASP A 85 14.09 -9.27 -4.28
N GLU A 86 14.83 -8.78 -5.28
CA GLU A 86 14.61 -9.05 -6.69
C GLU A 86 14.66 -10.54 -7.06
N ASN A 87 15.32 -11.38 -6.25
CA ASN A 87 15.47 -12.81 -6.52
C ASN A 87 14.32 -13.66 -5.95
N LYS A 88 13.38 -13.04 -5.20
CA LYS A 88 12.34 -13.76 -4.43
C LYS A 88 10.90 -13.44 -4.82
N ILE A 89 10.68 -12.58 -5.83
CA ILE A 89 9.34 -12.16 -6.29
C ILE A 89 8.85 -13.01 -7.46
#